data_AF-A0A811UFY5-F1
#
_entry.id   AF-A0A811UFY5-F1
#
_cell.length_a   1.000
_cell.length_b   1.000
_cell.length_c   1.000
_cell.angle_alpha   90.00
_cell.angle_beta   90.00
_cell.angle_gamma   90.00
#
_symmetry.space_group_name_H-M   'P 1'
#
loop_
_entity.id
_entity.type
_entity.pdbx_description
1 polymer ?
#
loop_
_entity_poly.entity_id
_entity_poly.type
_entity_poly.pdbx_seq_one_letter_code
_entity_poly.pdbx_strand_id
1 'polypeptide(L)'
;MNWLYLIAIAAFMTVSNVNSLSLDPVASTELEQYIKKGDCVISMRHIRPRRKLHISIEALFMIDFPTLKHKLSFFLDRMNQRVTLDVTSNGATVSKHFELPNTNETSTIRSLALHFHKNHIAMLVDCKESSTHELDISLTELYAQMDTDPVIKLFRERKYPLYFDGQLEPALQRTNCQKGVHKRNKVHMMRTQVAEREKNKKRDVRNWFSNDSSDKHHDEERTPIEVEQRGDIPIMHGDCEDALAKSLSDLMELVKLLREDIANQRQEISYLRRLLENCAGCKEPSSGSLRLEATCRNANPCYPGVECRETSSGLRCGRCPLGLVGDGKICKPGVTCTDRPCFM
;
A
#
# COMPACT_ATOMS: atom_id res chain seq x y z
N MET A 1 44.43 26.74 -28.79
CA MET A 1 44.44 25.92 -27.55
C MET A 1 43.08 25.83 -26.84
N ASN A 2 41.98 26.38 -27.36
CA ASN A 2 40.68 26.40 -26.66
C ASN A 2 39.60 25.44 -27.22
N TRP A 3 39.86 24.73 -28.33
CA TRP A 3 38.83 23.87 -28.93
C TRP A 3 38.71 22.49 -28.26
N LEU A 4 39.82 21.98 -27.70
CA LEU A 4 39.82 20.70 -26.97
C LEU A 4 39.07 20.77 -25.62
N TYR A 5 39.08 21.94 -24.96
CA TYR A 5 38.35 22.16 -23.71
C TYR A 5 36.83 22.22 -23.92
N LEU A 6 36.36 22.73 -25.05
CA LEU A 6 34.92 22.77 -25.37
C LEU A 6 34.36 21.37 -25.68
N ILE A 7 35.17 20.50 -26.31
CA ILE A 7 34.79 19.11 -26.57
C ILE A 7 34.79 18.30 -25.27
N ALA A 8 35.73 18.56 -24.35
CA ALA A 8 35.76 17.91 -23.03
C ALA A 8 34.57 18.30 -22.12
N ILE A 9 34.10 19.55 -22.19
CA ILE A 9 32.92 20.01 -21.44
C ILE A 9 31.62 19.48 -22.09
N ALA A 10 31.56 19.37 -23.42
CA ALA A 10 30.43 18.74 -24.11
C ALA A 10 30.35 17.22 -23.83
N ALA A 11 31.48 16.54 -23.64
CA ALA A 11 31.53 15.12 -23.28
C ALA A 11 31.18 14.84 -21.81
N PHE A 12 31.25 15.84 -20.92
CA PHE A 12 30.88 15.71 -19.50
C PHE A 12 29.42 16.08 -19.20
N MET A 13 28.71 16.65 -20.19
CA MET A 13 27.29 17.05 -20.10
C MET A 13 26.34 16.05 -20.79
N THR A 14 26.74 14.80 -20.94
CA THR A 14 25.75 13.70 -20.98
C THR A 14 25.47 13.28 -19.55
N VAL A 15 24.79 14.15 -18.80
CA VAL A 15 24.05 13.73 -17.62
C VAL A 15 22.98 12.77 -18.14
N SER A 16 23.33 11.48 -18.21
CA SER A 16 22.33 10.44 -18.20
C SER A 16 21.56 10.66 -16.91
N ASN A 17 20.36 11.25 -17.02
CA ASN A 17 19.41 11.25 -15.92
C ASN A 17 19.27 9.80 -15.50
N VAL A 18 19.89 9.46 -14.36
CA VAL A 18 19.87 8.12 -13.81
C VAL A 18 18.46 7.95 -13.24
N ASN A 19 17.50 7.68 -14.12
CA ASN A 19 16.17 7.27 -13.73
C ASN A 19 16.35 5.95 -12.98
N SER A 20 16.13 5.99 -11.67
CA SER A 20 16.37 4.87 -10.75
C SER A 20 15.31 3.78 -10.88
N LEU A 21 15.07 3.30 -12.11
CA LEU A 21 14.30 2.09 -12.31
C LEU A 21 15.21 0.90 -11.98
N SER A 22 14.75 0.06 -11.07
CA SER A 22 15.46 -1.17 -10.70
C SER A 22 14.78 -2.37 -11.33
N LEU A 23 15.56 -3.34 -11.80
CA LEU A 23 15.03 -4.64 -12.22
C LEU A 23 14.31 -5.30 -11.05
N ASP A 24 13.09 -5.78 -11.29
CA ASP A 24 12.29 -6.56 -10.35
C ASP A 24 11.99 -7.93 -10.98
N PRO A 25 12.76 -8.98 -10.63
CA PRO A 25 12.60 -10.29 -11.25
C PRO A 25 11.27 -10.95 -10.89
N VAL A 26 10.76 -10.72 -9.67
CA VAL A 26 9.46 -11.28 -9.22
C VAL A 26 8.33 -10.66 -10.04
N ALA A 27 8.29 -9.34 -10.12
CA ALA A 27 7.29 -8.64 -10.91
C ALA A 27 7.43 -8.93 -12.42
N SER A 28 8.64 -9.21 -12.92
CA SER A 28 8.85 -9.65 -14.30
C SER A 28 8.15 -10.99 -14.57
N THR A 29 8.34 -11.99 -13.70
CA THR A 29 7.69 -13.29 -13.83
C THR A 29 6.17 -13.23 -13.64
N GLU A 30 5.69 -12.36 -12.75
CA GLU A 30 4.26 -12.15 -12.54
C GLU A 30 3.59 -11.52 -13.76
N LEU A 31 4.19 -10.44 -14.30
CA LEU A 31 3.71 -9.77 -15.51
C LEU A 31 3.64 -10.75 -16.70
N GLU A 32 4.64 -11.61 -16.87
CA GLU A 32 4.66 -12.63 -17.90
C GLU A 32 3.42 -13.55 -17.85
N GLN A 33 3.00 -13.96 -16.65
CA GLN A 33 1.81 -14.80 -16.48
C GLN A 33 0.52 -14.10 -16.90
N TYR A 34 0.42 -12.78 -16.70
CA TYR A 34 -0.74 -12.01 -17.12
C TYR A 34 -0.73 -11.73 -18.63
N ILE A 35 0.44 -11.44 -19.23
CA ILE A 35 0.57 -11.28 -20.69
C ILE A 35 0.15 -12.56 -21.42
N LYS A 36 0.50 -13.74 -20.89
CA LYS A 36 0.04 -15.05 -21.44
C LYS A 36 -1.48 -15.22 -21.47
N LYS A 37 -2.21 -14.57 -20.55
CA LYS A 37 -3.68 -14.65 -20.47
C LYS A 37 -4.39 -13.71 -21.45
N GLY A 38 -3.67 -12.75 -22.05
CA GLY A 38 -4.17 -11.84 -23.08
C GLY A 38 -4.62 -10.46 -22.59
N ASP A 39 -5.13 -10.38 -21.35
CA ASP A 39 -5.51 -9.13 -20.69
C ASP A 39 -4.67 -8.88 -19.45
N CYS A 40 -4.14 -7.65 -19.32
CA CYS A 40 -3.24 -7.29 -18.24
C CYS A 40 -3.52 -5.87 -17.76
N VAL A 41 -3.66 -5.70 -16.46
CA VAL A 41 -3.77 -4.40 -15.78
C VAL A 41 -2.56 -4.22 -14.90
N ILE A 42 -1.83 -3.13 -15.12
CA ILE A 42 -0.71 -2.71 -14.29
C ILE A 42 -1.17 -1.50 -13.48
N SER A 43 -1.15 -1.59 -12.15
CA SER A 43 -1.60 -0.50 -11.28
C SER A 43 -0.60 -0.12 -10.20
N MET A 44 -0.58 1.17 -9.87
CA MET A 44 0.29 1.79 -8.87
C MET A 44 -0.55 2.65 -7.91
N ARG A 45 -0.04 2.85 -6.69
CA ARG A 45 -0.76 3.62 -5.66
C ARG A 45 0.08 4.67 -4.99
N HIS A 46 -0.62 5.68 -4.49
CA HIS A 46 -0.08 6.71 -3.63
C HIS A 46 1.19 7.35 -4.22
N ILE A 47 1.11 7.77 -5.48
CA ILE A 47 2.21 8.44 -6.18
C ILE A 47 2.28 9.88 -5.68
N ARG A 48 3.22 10.14 -4.76
CA ARG A 48 3.41 11.44 -4.09
C ARG A 48 4.50 12.28 -4.80
N PRO A 49 4.29 13.60 -4.98
CA PRO A 49 5.28 14.50 -5.58
C PRO A 49 6.64 14.47 -4.87
N ARG A 50 7.74 14.55 -5.63
CA ARG A 50 9.10 14.67 -5.08
C ARG A 50 9.37 16.10 -4.57
N ARG A 51 9.22 16.32 -3.26
CA ARG A 51 9.42 17.63 -2.60
C ARG A 51 10.87 18.17 -2.57
N LYS A 52 11.89 17.34 -2.83
CA LYS A 52 13.31 17.69 -2.58
C LYS A 52 14.15 18.00 -3.81
N LEU A 53 13.67 17.69 -5.02
CA LEU A 53 14.54 17.64 -6.21
C LEU A 53 14.01 18.46 -7.41
N HIS A 54 12.84 19.11 -7.32
CA HIS A 54 12.22 19.81 -8.46
C HIS A 54 12.19 18.98 -9.77
N ILE A 55 12.16 17.65 -9.64
CA ILE A 55 12.04 16.74 -10.79
C ILE A 55 10.56 16.70 -11.17
N SER A 56 10.21 17.29 -12.30
CA SER A 56 8.86 17.29 -12.86
C SER A 56 8.52 15.97 -13.58
N ILE A 57 9.53 15.27 -14.10
CA ILE A 57 9.38 14.02 -14.86
C ILE A 57 9.94 12.84 -14.05
N GLU A 58 9.06 11.93 -13.64
CA GLU A 58 9.41 10.74 -12.86
C GLU A 58 9.22 9.47 -13.70
N ALA A 59 10.24 8.63 -13.82
CA ALA A 59 10.09 7.30 -14.41
C ALA A 59 9.28 6.39 -13.47
N LEU A 60 8.18 5.81 -13.96
CA LEU A 60 7.32 4.93 -13.17
C LEU A 60 7.78 3.47 -13.28
N PHE A 61 7.77 2.93 -14.49
CA PHE A 61 8.26 1.59 -14.81
C PHE A 61 8.57 1.46 -16.31
N MET A 62 9.31 0.42 -16.66
CA MET A 62 9.70 0.07 -18.01
C MET A 62 9.56 -1.44 -18.20
N ILE A 63 8.94 -1.84 -19.31
CA ILE A 63 8.86 -3.23 -19.77
C ILE A 63 9.83 -3.38 -20.94
N ASP A 64 10.83 -4.25 -20.78
CA ASP A 64 11.86 -4.51 -21.78
C ASP A 64 11.68 -5.94 -22.31
N PHE A 65 11.60 -6.05 -23.65
CA PHE A 65 11.60 -7.28 -24.43
C PHE A 65 12.95 -7.37 -25.14
N PRO A 66 13.98 -7.94 -24.48
CA PRO A 66 15.37 -7.79 -24.91
C PRO A 66 15.66 -8.47 -26.25
N THR A 67 15.01 -9.60 -26.52
CA THR A 67 15.12 -10.39 -27.76
C THR A 67 14.63 -9.61 -28.99
N LEU A 68 13.53 -8.87 -28.85
CA LEU A 68 12.95 -8.03 -29.91
C LEU A 68 13.51 -6.60 -29.94
N LYS A 69 14.40 -6.25 -29.00
CA LYS A 69 14.88 -4.87 -28.78
C LYS A 69 13.72 -3.88 -28.65
N HIS A 70 12.63 -4.31 -28.04
CA HIS A 70 11.40 -3.54 -27.90
C HIS A 70 11.20 -3.13 -26.45
N LYS A 71 10.96 -1.84 -26.19
CA LYS A 71 10.86 -1.29 -24.83
C LYS A 71 9.64 -0.38 -24.71
N LEU A 72 8.92 -0.50 -23.61
CA LEU A 72 7.84 0.41 -23.24
C LEU A 72 8.22 1.09 -21.93
N SER A 73 8.43 2.40 -21.96
CA SER A 73 8.81 3.19 -20.78
C SER A 73 7.71 4.16 -20.41
N PHE A 74 7.31 4.16 -19.14
CA PHE A 74 6.25 5.01 -18.62
C PHE A 74 6.82 6.11 -17.73
N PHE A 75 6.53 7.36 -18.07
CA PHE A 75 6.95 8.53 -17.29
C PHE A 75 5.76 9.36 -16.84
N LEU A 76 5.84 9.88 -15.62
CA LEU A 76 4.89 10.83 -15.07
C LEU A 76 5.48 12.23 -15.17
N ASP A 77 4.90 13.06 -16.03
CA ASP A 77 5.26 14.47 -16.21
C ASP A 77 4.21 15.34 -15.53
N ARG A 78 4.54 15.79 -14.31
CA ARG A 78 3.64 16.62 -13.50
C ARG A 78 3.53 18.05 -14.04
N MET A 79 4.59 18.55 -14.68
CA MET A 79 4.63 19.92 -15.20
C MET A 79 3.70 20.06 -16.41
N ASN A 80 3.71 19.07 -17.30
CA ASN A 80 2.81 19.04 -18.46
C ASN A 80 1.52 18.26 -18.20
N GLN A 81 1.23 17.90 -16.94
CA GLN A 81 0.04 17.18 -16.51
C GLN A 81 -0.29 15.96 -17.39
N ARG A 82 0.71 15.11 -17.65
CA ARG A 82 0.54 13.92 -18.49
C ARG A 82 1.37 12.74 -18.02
N VAL A 83 0.93 11.55 -18.39
CA VAL A 83 1.75 10.34 -18.39
C VAL A 83 2.21 10.10 -19.82
N THR A 84 3.49 9.82 -20.04
CA THR A 84 4.02 9.48 -21.36
C THR A 84 4.37 8.01 -21.43
N LEU A 85 3.98 7.37 -22.53
CA LEU A 85 4.43 6.04 -22.92
C LEU A 85 5.39 6.21 -24.10
N ASP A 86 6.67 5.95 -23.84
CA ASP A 86 7.69 5.90 -24.88
C ASP A 86 7.88 4.45 -25.31
N VAL A 87 7.48 4.17 -26.55
CA VAL A 87 7.67 2.86 -27.19
C VAL A 87 8.91 2.92 -28.07
N THR A 88 9.96 2.23 -27.67
CA THR A 88 11.19 2.11 -28.46
C THR A 88 11.19 0.77 -29.21
N SER A 89 11.20 0.82 -30.54
CA SER A 89 11.29 -0.35 -31.43
C SER A 89 12.44 -0.14 -32.41
N ASN A 90 13.39 -1.08 -32.45
CA ASN A 90 14.55 -1.03 -33.35
C ASN A 90 15.34 0.30 -33.34
N GLY A 91 15.35 1.00 -32.20
CA GLY A 91 16.05 2.27 -32.00
C GLY A 91 15.24 3.53 -32.33
N ALA A 92 14.06 3.40 -32.96
CA ALA A 92 13.10 4.48 -33.09
C ALA A 92 12.22 4.54 -31.83
N THR A 93 11.92 5.73 -31.32
CA THR A 93 11.04 5.91 -30.16
C THR A 93 9.81 6.72 -30.55
N VAL A 94 8.62 6.18 -30.26
CA VAL A 94 7.33 6.82 -30.48
C VAL A 94 6.69 7.07 -29.11
N SER A 95 6.36 8.33 -28.84
CA SER A 95 5.75 8.73 -27.56
C SER A 95 4.24 8.89 -27.72
N LYS A 96 3.48 8.30 -26.79
CA LYS A 96 2.03 8.48 -26.63
C LYS A 96 1.78 9.22 -25.31
N HIS A 97 0.87 10.17 -25.31
CA HIS A 97 0.64 11.07 -24.17
C HIS A 97 -0.78 10.91 -23.63
N PHE A 98 -0.88 10.54 -22.34
CA PHE A 98 -2.15 10.42 -21.62
C PHE A 98 -2.35 11.64 -20.73
N GLU A 99 -3.50 12.28 -20.84
CA GLU A 99 -3.80 13.49 -20.05
C GLU A 99 -4.08 13.14 -18.59
N LEU A 100 -3.54 13.90 -17.64
CA LEU A 100 -3.88 13.71 -16.22
C LEU A 100 -5.07 14.61 -15.85
N PRO A 101 -6.23 14.03 -15.48
CA PRO A 101 -7.40 14.84 -15.15
C PRO A 101 -7.19 15.61 -13.83
N ASN A 102 -7.06 16.94 -13.94
CA ASN A 102 -7.07 17.93 -12.85
C ASN A 102 -6.16 17.60 -11.65
N THR A 103 -4.91 17.21 -11.90
CA THR A 103 -3.89 17.07 -10.85
C THR A 103 -2.98 18.30 -10.84
N ASN A 104 -3.12 19.17 -9.83
CA ASN A 104 -2.09 20.18 -9.53
C ASN A 104 -0.74 19.47 -9.28
N GLU A 105 0.41 20.08 -9.62
CA GLU A 105 1.75 19.47 -9.48
C GLU A 105 2.03 18.88 -8.08
N THR A 106 1.38 19.43 -7.06
CA THR A 106 1.51 19.07 -5.64
C THR A 106 0.54 17.99 -5.18
N SER A 107 -0.39 17.54 -6.01
CA SER A 107 -1.38 16.54 -5.61
C SER A 107 -0.82 15.12 -5.65
N THR A 108 -1.28 14.29 -4.71
CA THR A 108 -0.96 12.87 -4.69
C THR A 108 -1.93 12.14 -5.60
N ILE A 109 -1.42 11.37 -6.57
CA ILE A 109 -2.25 10.46 -7.36
C ILE A 109 -2.56 9.25 -6.47
N ARG A 110 -3.82 9.03 -6.14
CA ARG A 110 -4.24 7.95 -5.25
C ARG A 110 -4.07 6.60 -5.94
N SER A 111 -4.47 6.54 -7.20
CA SER A 111 -4.38 5.35 -8.05
C SER A 111 -4.06 5.73 -9.48
N LEU A 112 -3.12 5.01 -10.08
CA LEU A 112 -2.87 5.01 -11.52
C LEU A 112 -2.96 3.56 -12.00
N ALA A 113 -3.80 3.28 -12.99
CA ALA A 113 -3.91 1.96 -13.61
C ALA A 113 -3.80 2.08 -15.12
N LEU A 114 -3.08 1.14 -15.73
CA LEU A 114 -2.90 1.01 -17.18
C LEU A 114 -3.45 -0.35 -17.57
N HIS A 115 -4.53 -0.34 -18.34
CA HIS A 115 -5.20 -1.54 -18.82
C HIS A 115 -4.78 -1.80 -20.25
N PHE A 116 -4.09 -2.91 -20.47
CA PHE A 116 -3.72 -3.42 -21.78
C PHE A 116 -4.74 -4.45 -22.21
N HIS A 117 -5.44 -4.17 -23.30
CA HIS A 117 -6.42 -5.06 -23.92
C HIS A 117 -6.20 -5.05 -25.43
N LYS A 118 -5.75 -6.18 -25.99
CA LYS A 118 -5.38 -6.29 -27.42
C LYS A 118 -4.35 -5.21 -27.79
N ASN A 119 -4.63 -4.42 -28.82
CA ASN A 119 -3.81 -3.29 -29.28
C ASN A 119 -4.23 -1.97 -28.64
N HIS A 120 -4.96 -1.96 -27.53
CA HIS A 120 -5.33 -0.72 -26.83
C HIS A 120 -4.74 -0.67 -25.43
N ILE A 121 -4.34 0.52 -25.03
CA ILE A 121 -3.96 0.86 -23.67
C ILE A 121 -4.87 1.98 -23.17
N ALA A 122 -5.57 1.71 -22.07
CA ALA A 122 -6.42 2.69 -21.39
C ALA A 122 -5.80 3.08 -20.06
N MET A 123 -5.72 4.37 -19.77
CA MET A 123 -5.25 4.89 -18.49
C MET A 123 -6.41 5.29 -17.60
N LEU A 124 -6.37 4.84 -16.35
CA LEU A 124 -7.30 5.24 -15.30
C LEU A 124 -6.53 5.93 -14.17
N VAL A 125 -7.03 7.10 -13.78
CA VAL A 125 -6.48 7.92 -12.69
C VAL A 125 -7.57 8.15 -11.66
N ASP A 126 -7.31 7.81 -10.40
CA ASP A 126 -8.22 8.06 -9.28
C ASP A 126 -9.68 7.64 -9.56
N CYS A 127 -9.84 6.42 -10.10
CA CYS A 127 -11.14 5.81 -10.47
C CYS A 127 -11.82 6.39 -11.72
N LYS A 128 -11.16 7.29 -12.46
CA LYS A 128 -11.69 7.87 -13.69
C LYS A 128 -10.85 7.42 -14.87
N GLU A 129 -11.51 6.95 -15.91
CA GLU A 129 -10.85 6.76 -17.20
C GLU A 129 -10.42 8.12 -17.73
N SER A 130 -9.15 8.20 -18.17
CA SER A 130 -8.55 9.42 -18.69
C SER A 130 -8.52 9.38 -20.21
N SER A 131 -7.67 8.54 -20.79
CA SER A 131 -7.52 8.41 -22.23
C SER A 131 -7.15 6.99 -22.62
N THR A 132 -7.49 6.67 -23.86
CA THR A 132 -7.22 5.37 -24.48
C THR A 132 -6.45 5.60 -25.76
N HIS A 133 -5.36 4.87 -25.94
CA HIS A 133 -4.52 4.94 -27.13
C HIS A 133 -4.38 3.56 -27.75
N GLU A 134 -4.32 3.51 -29.08
CA GLU A 134 -3.94 2.32 -29.81
C GLU A 134 -2.42 2.13 -29.76
N LEU A 135 -1.96 0.88 -29.69
CA LEU A 135 -0.58 0.43 -29.73
C LEU A 135 -0.32 -0.27 -31.07
N ASP A 136 0.87 -0.07 -31.62
CA ASP A 136 1.23 -0.60 -32.92
C ASP A 136 1.34 -2.14 -32.87
N ILE A 137 1.81 -2.67 -31.73
CA ILE A 137 1.91 -4.10 -31.44
C ILE A 137 1.43 -4.33 -29.99
N SER A 138 0.61 -5.36 -29.76
CA SER A 138 0.17 -5.74 -28.41
C SER A 138 1.28 -6.41 -27.59
N LEU A 139 1.14 -6.39 -26.25
CA LEU A 139 2.05 -7.14 -25.37
C LEU A 139 2.03 -8.64 -25.66
N THR A 140 0.87 -9.19 -25.97
CA THR A 140 0.69 -10.62 -26.27
C THR A 140 1.38 -11.00 -27.58
N GLU A 141 1.31 -10.13 -28.59
CA GLU A 141 1.97 -10.35 -29.88
C GLU A 141 3.49 -10.21 -29.78
N LEU A 142 3.98 -9.21 -29.05
CA LEU A 142 5.41 -9.12 -28.69
C LEU A 142 5.88 -10.36 -27.94
N TYR A 143 5.04 -10.90 -27.05
CA TYR A 143 5.36 -12.10 -26.32
C TYR A 143 5.44 -13.35 -27.22
N ALA A 144 4.49 -13.51 -28.13
CA ALA A 144 4.43 -14.63 -29.06
C ALA A 144 5.60 -14.63 -30.05
N GLN A 145 6.02 -13.47 -30.55
CA GLN A 145 7.13 -13.35 -31.52
C GLN A 145 8.50 -13.80 -31.00
N MET A 146 8.65 -13.97 -29.68
CA MET A 146 9.92 -14.37 -29.08
C MET A 146 10.21 -15.87 -29.12
N ASP A 147 9.25 -16.72 -29.55
CA ASP A 147 9.23 -18.18 -29.79
C ASP A 147 10.28 -19.09 -29.10
N THR A 148 11.56 -18.74 -29.16
CA THR A 148 12.69 -19.34 -28.43
C THR A 148 13.00 -18.60 -27.12
N ASP A 149 12.46 -19.10 -26.00
CA ASP A 149 12.70 -18.61 -24.62
C ASP A 149 12.37 -17.11 -24.40
N PRO A 150 11.08 -16.77 -24.27
CA PRO A 150 10.63 -15.38 -24.14
C PRO A 150 11.02 -14.79 -22.78
N VAL A 151 12.03 -13.92 -22.77
CA VAL A 151 12.47 -13.21 -21.56
C VAL A 151 11.84 -11.82 -21.52
N ILE A 152 11.04 -11.53 -20.49
CA ILE A 152 10.54 -10.18 -20.20
C ILE A 152 11.29 -9.63 -18.98
N LYS A 153 11.73 -8.38 -19.04
CA LYS A 153 12.33 -7.67 -17.91
C LYS A 153 11.52 -6.44 -17.54
N LEU A 154 11.04 -6.42 -16.31
CA LEU A 154 10.37 -5.26 -15.74
C LEU A 154 11.32 -4.50 -14.82
N PHE A 155 11.48 -3.21 -15.13
CA PHE A 155 12.19 -2.27 -14.27
C PHE A 155 11.17 -1.31 -13.67
N ARG A 156 11.22 -1.05 -12.37
CA ARG A 156 10.27 -0.14 -11.72
C ARG A 156 10.92 0.77 -10.70
N GLU A 157 10.26 1.88 -10.41
CA GLU A 157 10.54 2.72 -9.26
C GLU A 157 10.05 2.01 -7.99
N ARG A 158 10.98 1.68 -7.09
CA ARG A 158 10.68 0.94 -5.85
C ARG A 158 9.85 1.73 -4.86
N LYS A 159 9.84 3.06 -4.96
CA LYS A 159 9.05 3.95 -4.09
C LYS A 159 7.55 3.66 -4.15
N TYR A 160 7.04 3.19 -5.29
CA TYR A 160 5.62 2.98 -5.51
C TYR A 160 5.30 1.48 -5.59
N PRO A 161 4.31 0.98 -4.82
CA PRO A 161 3.87 -0.40 -4.96
C PRO A 161 3.24 -0.58 -6.35
N LEU A 162 3.61 -1.68 -7.00
CA LEU A 162 3.16 -2.06 -8.33
C LEU A 162 2.37 -3.36 -8.21
N TYR A 163 1.28 -3.47 -8.96
CA TYR A 163 0.40 -4.63 -8.92
C TYR A 163 -0.06 -5.03 -10.31
N PHE A 164 -0.32 -6.32 -10.50
CA PHE A 164 -0.82 -6.90 -11.74
C PHE A 164 -2.18 -7.57 -11.51
N ASP A 165 -3.09 -7.42 -12.46
CA ASP A 165 -4.37 -8.13 -12.49
C ASP A 165 -4.71 -8.55 -13.92
N GLY A 166 -5.57 -9.55 -14.08
CA GLY A 166 -6.06 -9.96 -15.41
C GLY A 166 -7.30 -9.20 -15.88
N GLN A 167 -7.92 -8.40 -15.00
CA GLN A 167 -9.13 -7.62 -15.27
C GLN A 167 -9.06 -6.30 -14.50
N LEU A 168 -9.89 -5.33 -14.91
CA LEU A 168 -9.90 -3.99 -14.31
C LEU A 168 -10.53 -3.96 -12.91
N GLU A 169 -11.53 -4.79 -12.65
CA GLU A 169 -12.26 -4.84 -11.37
C GLU A 169 -11.38 -4.96 -10.12
N PRO A 170 -10.43 -5.92 -10.03
CA PRO A 170 -9.53 -6.02 -8.88
C PRO A 170 -8.71 -4.75 -8.66
N ALA A 171 -8.22 -4.09 -9.72
CA ALA A 171 -7.50 -2.82 -9.59
C ALA A 171 -8.37 -1.72 -8.97
N LEU A 172 -9.63 -1.61 -9.40
CA LEU A 172 -10.62 -0.64 -8.91
C LEU A 172 -11.12 -0.91 -7.49
N GLN A 173 -11.41 -2.17 -7.16
CA GLN A 173 -11.86 -2.54 -5.81
C GLN A 173 -10.81 -2.18 -4.77
N ARG A 174 -9.56 -2.49 -5.12
CA ARG A 174 -8.42 -2.38 -4.23
C ARG A 174 -8.18 -0.88 -3.91
N THR A 175 -8.59 0.05 -4.77
CA THR A 175 -8.48 1.53 -4.58
C THR A 175 -9.74 2.15 -4.00
N ASN A 176 -10.70 1.32 -3.57
CA ASN A 176 -12.02 1.72 -3.07
C ASN A 176 -12.81 2.58 -4.07
N CYS A 177 -12.65 2.32 -5.38
CA CYS A 177 -13.55 2.87 -6.39
C CYS A 177 -14.91 2.16 -6.25
N GLN A 178 -15.78 2.69 -5.39
CA GLN A 178 -17.15 2.18 -5.29
C GLN A 178 -17.82 2.30 -6.66
N LYS A 179 -18.30 1.18 -7.22
CA LYS A 179 -19.17 1.18 -8.40
C LYS A 179 -20.44 1.97 -8.06
N GLY A 180 -20.47 3.25 -8.39
CA GLY A 180 -21.62 4.13 -8.23
C GLY A 180 -22.80 3.82 -9.14
N VAL A 181 -23.01 2.55 -9.53
CA VAL A 181 -24.16 2.10 -10.34
C VAL A 181 -24.64 0.72 -9.87
N HIS A 182 -24.86 0.55 -8.56
CA HIS A 182 -25.97 -0.32 -8.17
C HIS A 182 -27.22 0.55 -8.16
N LYS A 183 -28.14 0.23 -9.07
CA LYS A 183 -29.54 0.63 -9.02
C LYS A 183 -29.97 0.69 -7.55
N ARG A 184 -30.59 1.81 -7.18
CA ARG A 184 -31.47 1.95 -6.01
C ARG A 184 -32.60 0.90 -6.10
N ASN A 185 -32.29 -0.37 -5.85
CA ASN A 185 -33.22 -1.21 -5.14
C ASN A 185 -33.01 -0.86 -3.68
N LYS A 186 -34.03 -0.22 -3.10
CA LYS A 186 -34.14 0.03 -1.67
C LYS A 186 -34.07 -1.33 -0.95
N VAL A 187 -32.89 -1.77 -0.58
CA VAL A 187 -32.73 -2.56 0.62
C VAL A 187 -32.69 -1.54 1.73
N HIS A 188 -33.79 -1.41 2.47
CA HIS A 188 -33.80 -0.74 3.75
C HIS A 188 -32.86 -1.52 4.67
N MET A 189 -31.60 -1.08 4.74
CA MET A 189 -30.74 -1.48 5.83
C MET A 189 -31.30 -0.78 7.08
N MET A 190 -32.00 -1.55 7.92
CA MET A 190 -32.36 -1.12 9.26
C MET A 190 -31.06 -0.68 9.93
N ARG A 191 -30.97 0.63 10.21
CA ARG A 191 -29.97 1.18 11.09
C ARG A 191 -30.34 0.71 12.49
N THR A 192 -29.88 -0.47 12.89
CA THR A 192 -29.91 -0.84 14.30
C THR A 192 -28.95 0.12 14.99
N GLN A 193 -29.52 1.15 15.62
CA GLN A 193 -28.84 1.92 16.64
C GLN A 193 -28.52 0.93 17.77
N VAL A 194 -27.39 0.22 17.65
CA VAL A 194 -26.78 -0.37 18.83
C VAL A 194 -26.15 0.81 19.55
N ALA A 195 -26.89 1.30 20.54
CA ALA A 195 -26.51 2.39 21.40
C ALA A 195 -25.06 2.22 21.88
N GLU A 196 -24.26 3.27 21.65
CA GLU A 196 -23.24 3.71 22.61
C GLU A 196 -23.92 4.01 23.95
N ARG A 197 -24.24 2.97 24.71
CA ARG A 197 -24.50 3.02 26.15
C ARG A 197 -24.66 1.59 26.65
N GLU A 198 -23.54 0.94 26.94
CA GLU A 198 -23.40 -0.01 28.06
C GLU A 198 -22.01 -0.68 28.08
N LYS A 199 -20.97 0.13 28.27
CA LYS A 199 -19.71 -0.34 28.91
C LYS A 199 -19.16 0.74 29.83
N ASN A 200 -19.90 0.99 30.91
CA ASN A 200 -19.38 1.46 32.19
C ASN A 200 -20.41 1.15 33.29
N LYS A 201 -20.45 -0.12 33.72
CA LYS A 201 -20.98 -0.52 35.03
C LYS A 201 -20.38 -1.87 35.42
N LYS A 202 -19.06 -1.86 35.65
CA LYS A 202 -18.45 -2.80 36.60
C LYS A 202 -18.62 -2.17 37.99
N ARG A 203 -19.38 -2.87 38.83
CA ARG A 203 -19.29 -2.90 40.29
C ARG A 203 -19.55 -1.58 41.02
N ASP A 204 -20.81 -1.37 41.42
CA ASP A 204 -21.11 -0.93 42.78
C ASP A 204 -22.33 -1.69 43.29
N VAL A 205 -22.08 -2.53 44.29
CA VAL A 205 -23.09 -3.17 45.13
C VAL A 205 -23.42 -2.17 46.22
N ARG A 206 -24.53 -1.46 46.10
CA ARG A 206 -25.27 -0.96 47.27
C ARG A 206 -26.68 -0.50 46.90
N ASN A 207 -27.60 -0.89 47.77
CA ASN A 207 -28.97 -0.38 47.97
C ASN A 207 -30.06 -0.98 47.09
N TRP A 208 -30.42 -2.18 47.51
CA TRP A 208 -31.79 -2.71 47.57
C TRP A 208 -32.64 -1.86 48.54
N PHE A 209 -33.94 -1.72 48.24
CA PHE A 209 -35.06 -1.08 48.98
C PHE A 209 -35.35 0.39 48.68
N SER A 210 -36.41 0.67 47.90
CA SER A 210 -37.74 1.04 48.44
C SER A 210 -38.68 1.58 47.36
N ASN A 211 -39.97 1.16 47.45
CA ASN A 211 -41.24 1.88 47.21
C ASN A 211 -41.20 3.16 46.30
N ASP A 212 -42.14 3.42 45.39
CA ASP A 212 -43.58 3.50 45.60
C ASP A 212 -44.31 3.79 44.25
N SER A 213 -45.62 3.68 44.33
CA SER A 213 -46.76 3.68 43.41
C SER A 213 -47.07 4.92 42.54
N SER A 214 -48.18 4.79 41.79
CA SER A 214 -49.04 5.80 41.12
C SER A 214 -48.73 6.11 39.63
N ASP A 215 -49.67 6.27 38.68
CA ASP A 215 -51.13 6.07 38.54
C ASP A 215 -51.49 6.35 37.03
N LYS A 216 -52.51 5.66 36.47
CA LYS A 216 -53.61 6.13 35.55
C LYS A 216 -53.32 6.87 34.21
N HIS A 217 -54.12 6.85 33.12
CA HIS A 217 -55.51 6.43 32.77
C HIS A 217 -55.74 6.44 31.21
N HIS A 218 -56.69 5.59 30.74
CA HIS A 218 -57.72 5.69 29.64
C HIS A 218 -57.36 6.18 28.21
N ASP A 219 -57.58 5.39 27.12
CA ASP A 219 -58.81 4.87 26.45
C ASP A 219 -59.56 5.90 25.58
N GLU A 220 -59.66 5.65 24.27
CA GLU A 220 -60.91 5.84 23.51
C GLU A 220 -60.89 5.12 22.14
N GLU A 221 -62.06 4.63 21.77
CA GLU A 221 -62.39 3.50 20.89
C GLU A 221 -63.33 3.97 19.75
N ARG A 222 -63.35 3.28 18.60
CA ARG A 222 -64.58 2.92 17.81
C ARG A 222 -64.28 2.15 16.50
N THR A 223 -64.98 1.02 16.36
CA THR A 223 -65.13 0.02 15.28
C THR A 223 -66.21 0.47 14.24
N PRO A 224 -66.81 -0.33 13.29
CA PRO A 224 -66.74 -1.78 12.97
C PRO A 224 -66.88 -2.20 11.47
N ILE A 225 -66.51 -3.44 11.07
CA ILE A 225 -67.23 -4.31 10.08
C ILE A 225 -66.93 -5.81 10.38
N GLU A 226 -67.98 -6.59 10.72
CA GLU A 226 -68.10 -8.06 10.71
C GLU A 226 -68.50 -8.55 9.29
N VAL A 227 -68.35 -9.78 8.78
CA VAL A 227 -67.80 -11.11 9.11
C VAL A 227 -67.95 -11.91 7.80
N GLU A 228 -66.99 -12.74 7.38
CA GLU A 228 -67.32 -13.99 6.67
C GLU A 228 -66.20 -15.04 6.69
N GLN A 229 -66.58 -16.23 7.18
CA GLN A 229 -66.10 -17.58 6.83
C GLN A 229 -64.62 -17.98 6.98
N ARG A 230 -64.42 -18.73 8.08
CA ARG A 230 -63.65 -19.98 8.23
C ARG A 230 -63.24 -20.66 6.92
N GLY A 231 -61.93 -20.75 6.69
CA GLY A 231 -61.25 -21.62 5.74
C GLY A 231 -59.73 -21.53 5.96
N ASP A 232 -59.15 -22.63 6.42
CA ASP A 232 -57.73 -23.02 6.38
C ASP A 232 -56.66 -22.02 6.85
N ILE A 233 -56.08 -22.29 8.03
CA ILE A 233 -54.73 -21.80 8.35
C ILE A 233 -53.74 -22.72 7.63
N PRO A 234 -52.89 -22.24 6.70
CA PRO A 234 -51.77 -23.03 6.24
C PRO A 234 -50.77 -23.11 7.39
N ILE A 235 -50.67 -24.28 7.98
CA ILE A 235 -49.55 -24.65 8.83
C ILE A 235 -48.32 -24.75 7.90
N MET A 236 -47.57 -23.66 7.77
CA MET A 236 -46.26 -23.68 7.10
C MET A 236 -45.22 -24.25 8.07
N HIS A 237 -45.28 -25.56 8.29
CA HIS A 237 -44.14 -26.34 8.80
C HIS A 237 -43.40 -26.89 7.59
N GLY A 238 -42.13 -26.53 7.42
CA GLY A 238 -41.27 -27.14 6.40
C GLY A 238 -39.91 -26.49 6.20
N ASP A 239 -39.86 -25.16 6.02
CA ASP A 239 -38.67 -24.58 5.37
C ASP A 239 -37.66 -23.88 6.30
N CYS A 240 -37.98 -23.69 7.59
CA CYS A 240 -37.08 -23.00 8.53
C CYS A 240 -36.03 -23.92 9.17
N GLU A 241 -36.38 -25.17 9.48
CA GLU A 241 -35.44 -26.11 10.11
C GLU A 241 -34.39 -26.58 9.11
N ASP A 242 -34.79 -26.85 7.87
CA ASP A 242 -33.87 -27.25 6.80
C ASP A 242 -32.96 -26.10 6.34
N ALA A 243 -33.48 -24.87 6.29
CA ALA A 243 -32.67 -23.69 6.00
C ALA A 243 -31.66 -23.39 7.13
N LEU A 244 -32.05 -23.58 8.39
CA LEU A 244 -31.16 -23.44 9.53
C LEU A 244 -30.08 -24.54 9.54
N ALA A 245 -30.47 -25.80 9.32
CA ALA A 245 -29.55 -26.93 9.24
C ALA A 245 -28.54 -26.74 8.10
N LYS A 246 -28.98 -26.23 6.95
CA LYS A 246 -28.11 -25.89 5.81
C LYS A 246 -27.15 -24.74 6.15
N SER A 247 -27.63 -23.69 6.81
CA SER A 247 -26.76 -22.58 7.23
C SER A 247 -25.67 -23.02 8.23
N LEU A 248 -26.01 -23.96 9.12
CA LEU A 248 -25.06 -24.53 10.08
C LEU A 248 -24.06 -25.47 9.42
N SER A 249 -24.48 -26.27 8.44
CA SER A 249 -23.57 -27.11 7.67
C SER A 249 -22.58 -26.26 6.86
N ASP A 250 -23.06 -25.19 6.22
CA ASP A 250 -22.23 -24.28 5.42
C ASP A 250 -21.19 -23.57 6.32
N LEU A 251 -21.60 -23.16 7.53
CA LEU A 251 -20.69 -22.54 8.49
C LEU A 251 -19.65 -23.54 9.03
N MET A 252 -20.06 -24.79 9.30
CA MET A 252 -19.12 -25.84 9.71
C MET A 252 -18.11 -26.17 8.61
N GLU A 253 -18.53 -26.15 7.34
CA GLU A 253 -17.64 -26.34 6.20
C GLU A 253 -16.64 -25.18 6.08
N LEU A 254 -17.11 -23.93 6.22
CA LEU A 254 -16.24 -22.76 6.20
C LEU A 254 -15.23 -22.75 7.35
N VAL A 255 -15.62 -23.17 8.56
CA VAL A 255 -14.72 -23.30 9.71
C VAL A 255 -13.65 -24.37 9.49
N LYS A 256 -14.00 -25.48 8.82
CA LYS A 256 -13.01 -26.51 8.45
C LYS A 256 -11.99 -25.97 7.46
N LEU A 257 -12.44 -25.24 6.44
CA LEU A 257 -11.57 -24.60 5.46
C LEU A 257 -10.64 -23.57 6.12
N LEU A 258 -11.16 -22.70 6.99
CA LEU A 258 -10.34 -21.73 7.72
C LEU A 258 -9.32 -22.40 8.65
N ARG A 259 -9.67 -23.53 9.27
CA ARG A 259 -8.74 -24.29 10.10
C ARG A 259 -7.58 -24.87 9.28
N GLU A 260 -7.88 -25.34 8.07
CA GLU A 260 -6.87 -25.85 7.13
C GLU A 260 -5.96 -24.72 6.62
N ASP A 261 -6.54 -23.57 6.26
CA ASP A 261 -5.77 -22.38 5.85
C ASP A 261 -4.86 -21.87 6.97
N ILE A 262 -5.33 -21.82 8.22
CA ILE A 262 -4.49 -21.44 9.37
C ILE A 262 -3.36 -22.46 9.58
N ALA A 263 -3.61 -23.75 9.38
CA ALA A 263 -2.58 -24.78 9.47
C ALA A 263 -1.51 -24.60 8.38
N ASN A 264 -1.93 -24.29 7.16
CA ASN A 264 -1.04 -24.01 6.02
C ASN A 264 -0.23 -22.72 6.24
N GLN A 265 -0.85 -21.63 6.66
CA GLN A 265 -0.17 -20.37 7.00
C GLN A 265 0.86 -20.55 8.12
N ARG A 266 0.57 -21.39 9.12
CA ARG A 266 1.52 -21.68 10.19
C ARG A 266 2.78 -22.39 9.65
N GLN A 267 2.64 -23.26 8.66
CA GLN A 267 3.77 -23.95 8.03
C GLN A 267 4.62 -22.97 7.21
N GLU A 268 4.01 -22.08 6.43
CA GLU A 268 4.70 -21.04 5.67
C GLU A 268 5.48 -20.09 6.59
N ILE A 269 4.86 -19.63 7.69
CA ILE A 269 5.52 -18.79 8.69
C ILE A 269 6.72 -19.51 9.31
N SER A 270 6.58 -20.79 9.64
CA SER A 270 7.68 -21.59 10.17
C SER A 270 8.82 -21.76 9.17
N TYR A 271 8.49 -21.92 7.88
CA TYR A 271 9.47 -22.04 6.80
C TYR A 271 10.22 -20.72 6.56
N LEU A 272 9.50 -19.60 6.51
CA LEU A 272 10.09 -18.27 6.40
C LEU A 272 11.03 -17.97 7.58
N ARG A 273 10.61 -18.30 8.80
CA ARG A 273 11.45 -18.16 10.00
C ARG A 273 12.74 -18.98 9.87
N ARG A 274 12.66 -20.22 9.38
CA ARG A 274 13.83 -21.08 9.14
C ARG A 274 14.76 -20.50 8.08
N LEU A 275 14.24 -19.90 7.01
CA LEU A 275 15.04 -19.22 6.00
C LEU A 275 15.76 -18.00 6.56
N LEU A 276 15.10 -17.21 7.42
CA LEU A 276 15.72 -16.08 8.10
C LEU A 276 16.81 -16.52 9.09
N GLU A 277 16.56 -17.56 9.89
CA GLU A 277 17.53 -18.10 10.86
C GLU A 277 18.77 -18.71 10.16
N ASN A 278 18.62 -19.21 8.93
CA ASN A 278 19.71 -19.78 8.15
C ASN A 278 20.28 -18.83 7.08
N CYS A 279 19.82 -17.57 7.04
CA CYS A 279 20.29 -16.60 6.07
C CYS A 279 21.76 -16.22 6.36
N ALA A 280 22.66 -16.60 5.45
CA ALA A 280 24.09 -16.30 5.55
C ALA A 280 24.41 -14.79 5.60
N GLY A 281 23.52 -13.95 5.07
CA GLY A 281 23.65 -12.48 5.12
C GLY A 281 23.06 -11.82 6.37
N CYS A 282 22.26 -12.53 7.17
CA CYS A 282 21.71 -12.04 8.45
C CYS A 282 22.57 -12.44 9.64
N LYS A 283 23.44 -13.45 9.48
CA LYS A 283 24.56 -13.68 10.40
C LYS A 283 25.56 -12.56 10.18
N GLU A 284 25.54 -11.54 11.03
CA GLU A 284 26.54 -10.48 11.00
C GLU A 284 27.94 -11.10 10.95
N PRO A 285 28.82 -10.72 10.00
CA PRO A 285 30.23 -10.86 10.24
C PRO A 285 30.57 -9.86 11.34
N SER A 286 30.77 -10.37 12.56
CA SER A 286 31.67 -9.70 13.49
C SER A 286 33.00 -9.52 12.76
N SER A 287 33.32 -8.26 12.43
CA SER A 287 34.48 -7.76 11.69
C SER A 287 34.30 -7.58 10.18
N GLY A 288 34.45 -6.33 9.72
CA GLY A 288 34.84 -6.05 8.33
C GLY A 288 34.00 -5.07 7.50
N SER A 289 33.21 -4.18 8.08
CA SER A 289 32.65 -3.04 7.33
C SER A 289 33.62 -1.85 7.38
N LEU A 290 33.90 -1.26 6.22
CA LEU A 290 34.65 -0.02 6.00
C LEU A 290 34.42 0.99 7.13
N ARG A 291 35.37 1.08 8.06
CA ARG A 291 35.36 2.09 9.12
C ARG A 291 35.61 3.44 8.48
N LEU A 292 34.54 4.18 8.19
CA LEU A 292 34.63 5.62 8.31
C LEU A 292 34.97 5.88 9.79
N GLU A 293 36.22 6.26 10.05
CA GLU A 293 36.71 6.45 11.41
C GLU A 293 35.85 7.53 12.07
N ALA A 294 35.00 7.11 13.00
CA ALA A 294 34.04 7.99 13.66
C ALA A 294 34.82 8.93 14.59
N THR A 295 34.94 10.19 14.20
CA THR A 295 35.57 11.26 14.98
C THR A 295 34.51 12.09 15.70
N CYS A 296 34.91 12.82 16.75
CA CYS A 296 34.03 13.74 17.46
C CYS A 296 33.47 14.85 16.54
N ARG A 297 34.13 15.11 15.40
CA ARG A 297 33.68 16.08 14.39
C ARG A 297 32.60 15.51 13.46
N ASN A 298 32.72 14.25 13.08
CA ASN A 298 31.89 13.65 12.02
C ASN A 298 30.70 12.87 12.57
N ALA A 299 30.81 12.31 13.78
CA ALA A 299 29.79 11.48 14.40
C ALA A 299 29.84 11.61 15.93
N ASN A 300 29.59 12.82 16.45
CA ASN A 300 29.58 13.08 17.89
C ASN A 300 28.44 12.32 18.60
N PRO A 301 28.72 11.35 19.49
CA PRO A 301 27.69 10.60 20.21
C PRO A 301 27.23 11.27 21.51
N CYS A 302 27.77 12.44 21.85
CA CYS A 302 27.51 13.13 23.11
C CYS A 302 26.26 14.00 23.06
N TYR A 303 25.65 14.18 24.23
CA TYR A 303 24.48 15.06 24.37
C TYR A 303 24.81 16.50 23.92
N PRO A 304 23.88 17.24 23.29
CA PRO A 304 24.14 18.60 22.82
C PRO A 304 24.76 19.49 23.90
N GLY A 305 25.93 20.09 23.60
CA GLY A 305 26.67 20.95 24.52
C GLY A 305 27.65 20.21 25.46
N VAL A 306 27.73 18.88 25.42
CA VAL A 306 28.72 18.09 26.16
C VAL A 306 30.01 17.93 25.34
N GLU A 307 31.15 18.08 26.01
CA GLU A 307 32.47 17.93 25.39
C GLU A 307 32.70 16.48 24.91
N CYS A 308 33.13 16.31 23.66
CA CYS A 308 33.51 15.01 23.09
C CYS A 308 35.04 14.92 22.99
N ARG A 309 35.62 13.80 23.45
CA ARG A 309 37.06 13.51 23.37
C ARG A 309 37.32 12.18 22.68
N GLU A 310 38.27 12.17 21.76
CA GLU A 310 38.76 10.96 21.12
C GLU A 310 39.82 10.30 22.02
N THR A 311 39.59 9.04 22.38
CA THR A 311 40.54 8.25 23.19
C THR A 311 40.90 6.96 22.46
N SER A 312 42.00 6.31 22.86
CA SER A 312 42.40 4.99 22.31
C SER A 312 41.32 3.91 22.49
N SER A 313 40.41 4.09 23.46
CA SER A 313 39.23 3.24 23.69
C SER A 313 37.98 3.65 22.89
N GLY A 314 38.06 4.68 22.05
CA GLY A 314 36.94 5.25 21.29
C GLY A 314 36.51 6.65 21.77
N LEU A 315 35.35 7.12 21.32
CA LEU A 315 34.83 8.45 21.67
C LEU A 315 34.24 8.45 23.09
N ARG A 316 34.66 9.42 23.91
CA ARG A 316 34.17 9.62 25.29
C ARG A 316 33.52 10.98 25.45
N CYS A 317 32.41 11.01 26.18
CA CYS A 317 31.66 12.21 26.49
C CYS A 317 31.99 12.74 27.87
N GLY A 318 31.97 14.07 28.02
CA GLY A 318 32.10 14.76 29.30
C GLY A 318 30.85 14.63 30.18
N ARG A 319 30.79 15.42 31.26
CA ARG A 319 29.64 15.45 32.17
C ARG A 319 28.43 16.12 31.52
N CYS A 320 27.23 15.72 31.94
CA CYS A 320 26.00 16.37 31.51
C CYS A 320 25.95 17.86 31.94
N PRO A 321 25.24 18.72 31.18
CA PRO A 321 25.05 20.12 31.54
C PRO A 321 24.27 20.27 32.86
N LEU A 322 24.26 21.49 33.41
CA LEU A 322 23.59 21.80 34.68
C LEU A 322 22.10 21.39 34.66
N GLY A 323 21.63 20.74 35.73
CA GLY A 323 20.26 20.25 35.86
C GLY A 323 19.96 18.92 35.16
N LEU A 324 20.95 18.32 34.50
CA LEU A 324 20.83 17.01 33.85
C LEU A 324 21.78 16.00 34.49
N VAL A 325 21.33 14.74 34.59
CA VAL A 325 22.10 13.62 35.12
C VAL A 325 22.19 12.53 34.05
N GLY A 326 23.35 11.89 33.93
CA GLY A 326 23.60 10.87 32.92
C GLY A 326 25.08 10.57 32.68
N ASP A 327 25.34 9.79 31.64
CA ASP A 327 26.66 9.30 31.23
C ASP A 327 27.35 10.20 30.17
N GLY A 328 26.78 11.38 29.91
CA GLY A 328 27.26 12.33 28.90
C GLY A 328 26.78 12.03 27.47
N LYS A 329 26.28 10.82 27.19
CA LYS A 329 25.59 10.46 25.95
C LYS A 329 24.08 10.65 26.08
N ILE A 330 23.54 10.19 27.21
CA ILE A 330 22.13 10.28 27.56
C ILE A 330 22.04 11.13 28.83
N CYS A 331 21.67 12.41 28.67
CA CYS A 331 21.43 13.32 29.78
C CYS A 331 19.93 13.53 29.95
N LYS A 332 19.41 13.28 31.16
CA LYS A 332 17.98 13.43 31.49
C LYS A 332 17.79 14.40 32.65
N PRO A 333 16.67 15.15 32.72
CA PRO A 333 16.35 15.97 33.88
C PRO A 333 16.31 15.08 35.12
N GLY A 334 17.11 15.39 36.12
CA GLY A 334 17.28 14.56 37.30
C GLY A 334 17.72 15.39 38.48
N VAL A 335 17.39 14.92 39.68
CA VAL A 335 17.78 15.57 40.93
C VAL A 335 19.30 15.52 41.06
N THR A 336 19.94 16.68 41.08
CA THR A 336 21.38 16.85 41.29
C THR A 336 21.68 17.10 42.76
N CYS A 337 22.93 16.91 43.17
CA CYS A 337 23.35 17.28 44.54
C CYS A 337 23.20 18.78 44.83
N THR A 338 23.12 19.63 43.80
CA THR A 338 22.85 21.07 43.93
C THR A 338 21.43 21.35 44.40
N ASP A 339 20.48 20.44 44.09
CA ASP A 339 19.07 20.58 44.48
C ASP A 339 18.86 20.29 45.99
N ARG A 340 19.92 19.94 46.73
CA ARG A 340 19.91 19.61 48.17
C ARG A 340 18.71 18.75 48.59
N PRO A 341 18.44 17.61 47.92
CA PRO A 341 17.30 16.76 48.25
C PRO A 341 17.43 16.06 49.61
N CYS A 342 18.65 16.00 50.16
CA CYS A 342 18.89 15.46 51.49
C CYS A 342 18.71 16.57 52.53
N PHE A 343 17.53 16.62 53.15
CA PHE A 343 17.35 17.23 54.47
C PHE A 343 17.75 16.24 55.56
N MET A 344 18.35 16.77 56.63
CA MET A 344 18.72 16.04 57.85
C MET A 344 17.50 15.44 58.54
#